data_AF-D5PEY4-F1
#
_entry.id   AF-D5PEY4-F1
#
_cell.length_a   1.000
_cell.length_b   1.000
_cell.length_c   1.000
_cell.angle_alpha   90.00
_cell.angle_beta   90.00
_cell.angle_gamma   90.00
#
_symmetry.space_group_name_H-M   'P 1'
#
loop_
_entity.id
_entity.type
_entity.pdbx_description
1 polymer ?
#
loop_
_entity_poly.entity_id
_entity_poly.type
_entity_poly.pdbx_seq_one_letter_code
_entity_poly.pdbx_strand_id
1 'polypeptide(L)'
;MTSRLRPGWLVAFFALVISASAWLPWLTTAVNGGGWANAIGGAHGNLELPPGFGAGQLIVLLSSALLVTGAMVGRGLSVRLASVAALVISLLIVALVAWYYKLNVNPPVSAQYGLYVGAGAAVCAVVCSIAAVVAALASARSPR
;
A
#
# COMPACT_ATOMS: atom_id res chain seq x y z
N MET A 1 -10.17 29.36 -7.96
CA MET A 1 -9.61 28.83 -6.70
C MET A 1 -8.97 27.48 -6.97
N THR A 2 -7.69 27.45 -7.34
CA THR A 2 -6.96 26.18 -7.48
C THR A 2 -6.50 25.73 -6.10
N SER A 3 -7.31 24.87 -5.46
CA SER A 3 -6.91 24.19 -4.23
C SER A 3 -5.57 23.51 -4.46
N ARG A 4 -4.49 24.00 -3.85
CA ARG A 4 -3.19 23.33 -3.91
C ARG A 4 -3.35 22.01 -3.16
N LEU A 5 -3.54 20.92 -3.90
CA LEU A 5 -3.57 19.57 -3.36
C LEU A 5 -2.29 19.38 -2.54
N ARG A 6 -2.43 19.30 -1.20
CA ARG A 6 -1.30 19.06 -0.33
C ARG A 6 -0.81 17.63 -0.58
N PRO A 7 0.49 17.40 -0.85
CA PRO A 7 1.03 16.08 -1.19
C PRO A 7 0.63 14.96 -0.22
N GLY A 8 0.47 15.28 1.08
CA GLY A 8 0.05 14.31 2.09
C GLY A 8 -1.34 13.71 1.87
N TRP A 9 -2.29 14.45 1.30
CA TRP A 9 -3.62 13.91 0.98
C TRP A 9 -3.58 12.89 -0.16
N LEU A 10 -2.66 13.04 -1.12
CA LEU A 10 -2.44 12.04 -2.17
C LEU A 10 -1.87 10.75 -1.58
N VAL A 11 -0.93 10.84 -0.63
CA VAL A 11 -0.41 9.67 0.10
C VAL A 11 -1.54 8.93 0.83
N ALA A 12 -2.40 9.66 1.54
CA ALA A 12 -3.54 9.06 2.24
C ALA A 12 -4.54 8.39 1.27
N PHE A 13 -4.78 8.99 0.10
CA PHE A 13 -5.62 8.40 -0.93
C PHE A 13 -5.04 7.08 -1.45
N PHE A 14 -3.75 7.06 -1.82
CA PHE A 14 -3.12 5.81 -2.28
C PHE A 14 -3.07 4.74 -1.18
N ALA A 15 -2.85 5.15 0.08
CA ALA A 15 -2.95 4.22 1.22
C ALA A 15 -4.33 3.57 1.33
N LEU A 16 -5.40 4.35 1.11
CA LEU A 16 -6.77 3.84 1.08
C LEU A 16 -7.00 2.88 -0.10
N VAL A 17 -6.47 3.19 -1.28
CA VAL A 17 -6.55 2.30 -2.46
C VAL A 17 -5.84 0.98 -2.20
N ILE A 18 -4.65 1.00 -1.58
CA ILE A 18 -3.92 -0.22 -1.19
C ILE A 18 -4.76 -1.04 -0.21
N SER A 19 -5.31 -0.40 0.82
CA SER A 19 -6.18 -1.07 1.81
C SER A 19 -7.40 -1.71 1.15
N ALA A 20 -8.11 -0.97 0.29
CA ALA A 20 -9.26 -1.49 -0.44
C ALA A 20 -8.88 -2.65 -1.37
N SER A 21 -7.72 -2.58 -2.03
CA SER A 21 -7.26 -3.65 -2.92
C SER A 21 -7.00 -4.96 -2.18
N ALA A 22 -6.66 -4.92 -0.90
CA ALA A 22 -6.39 -6.12 -0.09
C ALA A 22 -7.63 -6.99 0.16
N TRP A 23 -8.83 -6.44 -0.07
CA TRP A 23 -10.12 -7.12 -0.02
C TRP A 23 -10.55 -7.67 -1.39
N LEU A 24 -9.80 -7.37 -2.44
CA LEU A 24 -10.02 -7.92 -3.77
C LEU A 24 -9.16 -9.18 -3.94
N PRO A 25 -9.54 -10.06 -4.88
CA PRO A 25 -8.74 -11.22 -5.28
C PRO A 25 -7.33 -10.81 -5.70
N TRP A 26 -6.33 -11.29 -4.96
CA TRP A 26 -4.91 -11.11 -5.27
C TRP A 26 -4.34 -12.33 -5.97
N LEU A 27 -4.85 -13.51 -5.63
CA LEU A 27 -4.40 -14.79 -6.14
C LEU A 27 -5.58 -15.57 -6.69
N THR A 28 -5.36 -16.30 -7.78
CA THR A 28 -6.33 -17.25 -8.32
C THR A 28 -5.65 -18.52 -8.80
N THR A 29 -6.35 -19.64 -8.68
CA THR A 29 -5.96 -20.94 -9.23
C THR A 29 -7.09 -21.47 -10.11
N ALA A 30 -6.73 -22.20 -11.17
CA ALA A 30 -7.68 -22.90 -12.03
C ALA A 30 -7.72 -24.43 -11.75
N VAL A 31 -6.90 -24.92 -10.81
CA VAL A 31 -6.76 -26.34 -10.52
C VAL A 31 -7.81 -26.79 -9.50
N ASN A 32 -8.31 -28.03 -9.64
CA ASN A 32 -9.26 -28.68 -8.71
C ASN A 32 -10.55 -27.87 -8.43
N GLY A 33 -11.19 -27.35 -9.49
CA GLY A 33 -12.42 -26.55 -9.36
C GLY A 33 -12.16 -25.04 -9.17
N GLY A 34 -10.89 -24.65 -9.14
CA GLY A 34 -10.46 -23.26 -9.07
C GLY A 34 -10.61 -22.64 -7.68
N GLY A 35 -10.21 -21.38 -7.58
CA GLY A 35 -10.30 -20.63 -6.33
C GLY A 35 -9.65 -19.27 -6.42
N TRP A 36 -9.93 -18.45 -5.42
CA TRP A 36 -9.29 -17.16 -5.26
C TRP A 36 -8.97 -16.90 -3.79
N ALA A 37 -7.96 -16.07 -3.57
CA ALA A 37 -7.64 -15.59 -2.25
C ALA A 37 -7.25 -14.11 -2.26
N ASN A 38 -7.62 -13.44 -1.18
CA ASN A 38 -7.36 -12.04 -0.89
C ASN A 38 -6.15 -11.89 0.03
N ALA A 39 -5.54 -10.70 0.02
CA ALA A 39 -4.41 -10.41 0.91
C ALA A 39 -4.79 -10.42 2.40
N ILE A 40 -6.04 -10.07 2.75
CA ILE A 40 -6.48 -10.05 4.15
C ILE A 40 -6.63 -11.45 4.79
N GLY A 41 -6.62 -12.51 3.97
CA GLY A 41 -6.80 -13.89 4.42
C GLY A 41 -8.15 -14.52 4.07
N GLY A 42 -9.03 -13.79 3.37
CA GLY A 42 -10.23 -14.39 2.78
C GLY A 42 -9.86 -15.30 1.62
N ALA A 43 -10.38 -16.52 1.59
CA ALA A 43 -10.10 -17.49 0.55
C ALA A 43 -11.38 -18.24 0.15
N HIS A 44 -11.48 -18.64 -1.11
CA HIS A 44 -12.62 -19.35 -1.67
C HIS A 44 -12.16 -20.43 -2.64
N GLY A 45 -12.82 -21.59 -2.61
CA GLY A 45 -12.48 -22.74 -3.44
C GLY A 45 -11.26 -23.50 -2.91
N ASN A 46 -10.48 -24.09 -3.81
CA ASN A 46 -9.36 -24.99 -3.45
C ASN A 46 -8.04 -24.25 -3.19
N LEU A 47 -8.10 -22.96 -2.85
CA LEU A 47 -6.94 -22.13 -2.56
C LEU A 47 -6.99 -21.75 -1.07
N GLU A 48 -6.25 -22.47 -0.24
CA GLU A 48 -6.11 -22.15 1.18
C GLU A 48 -4.77 -21.45 1.44
N LEU A 49 -4.84 -20.30 2.10
CA LEU A 49 -3.65 -19.62 2.62
C LEU A 49 -3.26 -20.26 3.96
N PRO A 50 -1.95 -20.33 4.27
CA PRO A 50 -1.49 -20.79 5.58
C PRO A 50 -2.17 -20.00 6.72
N PRO A 51 -2.65 -20.68 7.77
CA PRO A 51 -3.28 -20.01 8.89
C PRO A 51 -2.25 -19.16 9.66
N GLY A 52 -2.60 -17.92 9.99
CA GLY A 52 -1.78 -17.03 10.82
C GLY A 52 -1.63 -15.62 10.27
N PHE A 53 -0.74 -14.84 10.90
CA PHE A 53 -0.46 -13.46 10.49
C PHE A 53 0.46 -13.44 9.26
N GLY A 54 -0.10 -13.13 8.09
CA GLY A 54 0.61 -13.16 6.81
C GLY A 54 1.11 -11.81 6.32
N ALA A 55 1.91 -11.83 5.25
CA ALA A 55 2.39 -10.62 4.57
C ALA A 55 1.23 -9.73 4.07
N GLY A 56 0.12 -10.32 3.61
CA GLY A 56 -1.05 -9.56 3.17
C GLY A 56 -1.74 -8.79 4.31
N GLN A 57 -1.83 -9.34 5.51
CA GLN A 57 -2.36 -8.65 6.69
C GLN A 57 -1.41 -7.55 7.19
N LEU A 58 -0.10 -7.79 7.10
CA LEU A 58 0.90 -6.76 7.38
C LEU A 58 0.79 -5.59 6.40
N ILE A 59 0.52 -5.84 5.11
CA ILE A 59 0.24 -4.78 4.11
C ILE A 59 -0.99 -3.95 4.52
N VAL A 60 -2.07 -4.59 4.97
CA VAL A 60 -3.28 -3.87 5.46
C VAL A 60 -2.96 -3.00 6.66
N LEU A 61 -2.19 -3.53 7.63
CA LEU A 61 -1.76 -2.78 8.81
C LEU A 61 -0.91 -1.57 8.43
N LEU A 62 0.10 -1.77 7.58
CA LEU A 62 0.96 -0.69 7.08
C LEU A 62 0.17 0.33 6.25
N SER A 63 -0.80 -0.09 5.44
CA SER A 63 -1.65 0.82 4.68
C SER A 63 -2.48 1.74 5.59
N SER A 64 -2.98 1.21 6.71
CA SER A 64 -3.69 2.00 7.72
C SER A 64 -2.76 3.02 8.39
N ALA A 65 -1.54 2.61 8.74
CA ALA A 65 -0.52 3.52 9.27
C ALA A 65 -0.09 4.59 8.25
N LEU A 66 0.01 4.22 6.97
CA LEU A 66 0.31 5.15 5.88
C LEU A 66 -0.81 6.17 5.67
N LEU A 67 -2.07 5.76 5.82
CA LEU A 67 -3.22 6.64 5.75
C LEU A 67 -3.15 7.70 6.85
N VAL A 68 -2.90 7.28 8.10
CA VAL A 68 -2.78 8.19 9.25
C VAL A 68 -1.60 9.15 9.08
N THR A 69 -0.42 8.65 8.72
CA THR A 69 0.76 9.49 8.51
C THR A 69 0.59 10.44 7.32
N GLY A 70 -0.03 9.99 6.22
CA GLY A 70 -0.40 10.84 5.09
C GLY A 70 -1.37 11.96 5.49
N ALA A 71 -2.39 11.64 6.29
CA ALA A 71 -3.32 12.63 6.83
C ALA A 71 -2.62 13.64 7.76
N MET A 72 -1.67 13.20 8.60
CA MET A 72 -0.86 14.09 9.44
C MET A 72 -0.03 15.07 8.60
N VAL A 73 0.62 14.59 7.53
CA VAL A 73 1.34 15.43 6.56
C VAL A 73 0.37 16.42 5.90
N GLY A 74 -0.80 15.97 5.47
CA GLY A 74 -1.84 16.81 4.85
C GLY A 74 -2.38 17.89 5.80
N ARG A 75 -2.47 17.59 7.11
CA ARG A 75 -2.89 18.53 8.15
C ARG A 75 -1.77 19.48 8.60
N GLY A 76 -0.51 19.21 8.29
CA GLY A 76 0.62 20.03 8.72
C GLY A 76 1.17 19.67 10.11
N LEU A 77 0.77 18.52 10.66
CA LEU A 77 1.19 18.05 11.99
C LEU A 77 2.50 17.27 11.87
N SER A 78 3.56 17.76 12.52
CA SER A 78 4.89 17.13 12.50
C SER A 78 5.36 16.73 11.09
N VAL A 79 5.26 17.66 10.13
CA VAL A 79 5.42 17.37 8.69
C VAL A 79 6.72 16.64 8.37
N ARG A 80 7.81 16.97 9.05
CA ARG A 80 9.12 16.37 8.80
C ARG A 80 9.18 14.90 9.20
N LEU A 81 8.75 14.59 10.44
CA LEU A 81 8.74 13.22 10.96
C LEU A 81 7.70 12.37 10.24
N ALA A 82 6.52 12.93 9.98
CA ALA A 82 5.43 12.26 9.30
C ALA A 82 5.76 11.95 7.83
N SER A 83 6.49 12.83 7.14
CA SER A 83 6.92 12.58 5.75
C SER A 83 7.97 11.47 5.67
N VAL A 84 8.92 11.43 6.61
CA VAL A 84 9.90 10.33 6.69
C VAL A 84 9.21 9.01 7.01
N ALA A 85 8.30 8.99 7.99
CA ALA A 85 7.52 7.81 8.33
C ALA A 85 6.68 7.30 7.15
N ALA A 86 5.98 8.21 6.45
CA ALA A 86 5.20 7.86 5.26
C ALA A 86 6.07 7.24 4.15
N LEU A 87 7.28 7.80 3.92
CA LEU A 87 8.21 7.23 2.94
C LEU A 87 8.67 5.83 3.34
N VAL A 88 9.09 5.63 4.59
CA VAL A 88 9.53 4.32 5.09
C VAL A 88 8.39 3.28 4.98
N ILE A 89 7.18 3.63 5.41
CA ILE A 89 6.02 2.74 5.34
C ILE A 89 5.69 2.40 3.87
N SER A 90 5.75 3.37 2.96
CA SER A 90 5.47 3.12 1.54
C SER A 90 6.49 2.16 0.90
N LEU A 91 7.78 2.29 1.23
CA LEU A 91 8.81 1.37 0.76
C LEU A 91 8.64 -0.04 1.34
N LEU A 92 8.28 -0.15 2.62
CA LEU A 92 7.96 -1.43 3.26
C LEU A 92 6.79 -2.12 2.55
N ILE A 93 5.72 -1.39 2.22
CA ILE A 93 4.58 -1.94 1.47
C ILE A 93 5.02 -2.49 0.11
N VAL A 94 5.82 -1.74 -0.66
CA VAL A 94 6.34 -2.20 -1.97
C VAL A 94 7.17 -3.48 -1.81
N ALA A 95 8.07 -3.52 -0.83
CA ALA A 95 8.88 -4.70 -0.55
C ALA A 95 8.01 -5.91 -0.18
N LEU A 96 6.98 -5.70 0.65
CA LEU A 96 6.05 -6.76 1.03
C LEU A 96 5.21 -7.25 -0.15
N VAL A 97 4.75 -6.37 -1.03
CA VAL A 97 4.00 -6.76 -2.25
C VAL A 97 4.88 -7.60 -3.16
N ALA A 98 6.15 -7.21 -3.38
CA ALA A 98 7.09 -7.98 -4.17
C ALA A 98 7.42 -9.34 -3.53
N TRP A 99 7.58 -9.37 -2.21
CA TRP A 99 7.80 -10.61 -1.46
C TRP A 99 6.57 -11.54 -1.54
N TYR A 100 5.37 -10.98 -1.37
CA TYR A 100 4.11 -11.70 -1.50
C TYR A 100 3.95 -12.28 -2.90
N TYR A 101 4.27 -11.50 -3.95
CA TYR A 101 4.26 -11.98 -5.34
C TYR A 101 5.21 -13.16 -5.51
N LYS A 102 6.46 -13.05 -5.05
CA LYS A 102 7.47 -14.11 -5.21
C LYS A 102 7.08 -15.41 -4.49
N LEU A 103 6.49 -15.31 -3.29
CA LEU A 103 6.10 -16.47 -2.51
C LEU A 103 4.85 -17.17 -3.09
N ASN A 104 3.84 -16.39 -3.51
CA ASN A 104 2.53 -16.93 -3.83
C ASN A 104 2.27 -17.13 -5.33
N VAL A 105 2.99 -16.42 -6.20
CA VAL A 105 2.82 -16.53 -7.66
C VAL A 105 3.81 -17.56 -8.18
N ASN A 106 3.40 -18.81 -8.11
CA ASN A 106 4.09 -19.96 -8.70
C ASN A 106 3.05 -20.85 -9.37
N PRO A 107 3.29 -21.38 -10.59
CA PRO A 107 2.33 -22.27 -11.25
C PRO A 107 1.95 -23.42 -10.28
N PRO A 108 0.65 -23.66 -10.02
CA PRO A 108 -0.54 -23.23 -10.78
C PRO A 108 -1.25 -21.94 -10.30
N VAL A 109 -0.71 -21.20 -9.34
CA VAL A 109 -1.30 -19.97 -8.78
C VAL A 109 -0.85 -18.74 -9.57
N SER A 110 -1.80 -17.89 -9.96
CA SER A 110 -1.56 -16.68 -10.74
C SER A 110 -2.04 -15.42 -10.01
N ALA A 111 -1.37 -14.29 -10.28
CA ALA A 111 -1.75 -12.99 -9.73
C ALA A 111 -3.02 -12.45 -10.42
N GLN A 112 -3.91 -11.88 -9.62
CA GLN A 112 -5.18 -11.31 -10.08
C GLN A 112 -5.22 -9.78 -9.86
N TYR A 113 -6.30 -9.12 -10.31
CA TYR A 113 -6.42 -7.67 -10.40
C TYR A 113 -6.14 -6.93 -9.07
N GLY A 114 -6.50 -7.51 -7.91
CA GLY A 114 -6.23 -6.89 -6.62
C GLY A 114 -4.73 -6.67 -6.36
N LEU A 115 -3.89 -7.61 -6.78
CA LEU A 115 -2.43 -7.50 -6.63
C LEU A 115 -1.86 -6.40 -7.53
N TYR A 116 -2.35 -6.28 -8.77
CA TYR A 116 -1.92 -5.21 -9.69
C TYR A 116 -2.35 -3.83 -9.21
N VAL A 117 -3.59 -3.69 -8.72
CA VAL A 117 -4.10 -2.43 -8.14
C VAL A 117 -3.30 -2.05 -6.89
N GLY A 118 -3.05 -3.01 -5.99
CA GLY A 118 -2.24 -2.81 -4.79
C GLY A 118 -0.80 -2.42 -5.10
N ALA A 119 -0.16 -3.11 -6.05
CA ALA A 119 1.20 -2.81 -6.49
C ALA A 119 1.30 -1.41 -7.13
N GLY A 120 0.39 -1.08 -8.05
CA GLY A 120 0.35 0.23 -8.69
C GLY A 120 0.14 1.37 -7.69
N ALA A 121 -0.82 1.19 -6.76
CA ALA A 121 -1.07 2.17 -5.72
C ALA A 121 0.10 2.34 -4.75
N ALA A 122 0.82 1.26 -4.42
CA ALA A 122 2.03 1.31 -3.59
C ALA A 122 3.16 2.12 -4.25
N VAL A 123 3.38 1.93 -5.56
CA VAL A 123 4.37 2.72 -6.31
C VAL A 123 3.98 4.20 -6.34
N CYS A 124 2.70 4.50 -6.61
CA CYS A 124 2.20 5.88 -6.56
C CYS A 124 2.36 6.50 -5.16
N ALA A 125 2.12 5.73 -4.10
CA ALA A 125 2.33 6.18 -2.73
C ALA A 125 3.79 6.55 -2.45
N VAL A 126 4.76 5.78 -2.94
CA VAL A 126 6.19 6.10 -2.82
C VAL A 126 6.50 7.42 -3.53
N VAL A 127 6.04 7.59 -4.77
CA VAL A 127 6.26 8.84 -5.53
C VAL A 127 5.67 10.04 -4.79
N CYS A 128 4.45 9.92 -4.27
CA CYS A 128 3.81 10.98 -3.48
C CYS A 128 4.53 11.25 -2.16
N SER A 129 5.05 10.22 -1.48
CA SER A 129 5.83 10.36 -0.25
C SER A 129 7.16 11.08 -0.51
N ILE A 130 7.85 10.77 -1.61
CA ILE A 130 9.06 11.49 -2.03
C ILE A 130 8.73 12.97 -2.26
N ALA A 131 7.65 13.27 -2.99
CA ALA A 131 7.22 14.64 -3.22
C ALA A 131 6.88 15.38 -1.91
N ALA A 132 6.27 14.69 -0.93
CA ALA A 132 5.99 15.25 0.39
C ALA A 132 7.28 15.58 1.16
N VAL A 133 8.27 14.69 1.15
CA VAL A 133 9.58 14.92 1.78
C VAL A 133 10.29 16.10 1.12
N VAL A 134 10.31 16.18 -0.21
CA VAL A 134 10.91 17.30 -0.95
C VAL A 134 10.21 18.63 -0.58
N ALA A 135 8.89 18.66 -0.55
CA ALA A 135 8.14 19.85 -0.16
C ALA A 135 8.41 20.26 1.30
N ALA A 136 8.49 19.31 2.22
CA ALA A 136 8.84 19.56 3.61
C ALA A 136 10.24 20.15 3.77
N LEU A 137 11.23 19.61 3.03
CA LEU A 137 12.60 20.10 3.04
C LEU A 137 12.73 21.48 2.38
N ALA A 138 12.03 21.74 1.27
CA ALA A 138 12.01 23.04 0.61
C ALA A 138 11.42 24.12 1.53
N SER A 139 10.39 23.78 2.30
CA SER A 139 9.77 24.70 3.26
C SER A 139 10.71 25.05 4.42
N ALA A 140 11.52 24.09 4.88
CA ALA A 140 12.53 24.32 5.92
C ALA A 140 13.73 25.18 5.45
N ARG A 141 13.98 25.25 4.14
CA ARG A 141 15.05 26.06 3.54
C ARG A 141 14.63 27.49 3.19
N SER A 142 13.35 27.84 3.32
CA SER A 142 12.87 29.21 3.14
C SER A 142 12.78 29.86 4.53
N PRO A 143 13.83 30.57 5.01
CA PRO A 143 13.70 31.38 6.20
C PRO A 143 12.76 32.53 5.82
N ARG A 144 11.62 32.62 6.50
CA ARG A 144 10.93 33.90 6.67
C ARG A 144 11.18 34.34 8.10
#